data_AF-A0A0A1TCX2-F1
#
_entry.id   AF-A0A0A1TCX2-F1
#
_cell.length_a   1.000
_cell.length_b   1.000
_cell.length_c   1.000
_cell.angle_alpha   90.00
_cell.angle_beta   90.00
_cell.angle_gamma   90.00
#
_symmetry.space_group_name_H-M   'P 1'
#
loop_
_entity.id
_entity.type
_entity.pdbx_description
1 polymer ?
#
loop_
_entity_poly.entity_id
_entity_poly.type
_entity_poly.pdbx_seq_one_letter_code
_entity_poly.pdbx_strand_id
1 'polypeptide(L)'
;MSWKRFTLKEECIRALLYVFLLDCAFKMFNNFSPRMLSDELNMGLTCPEICFQVADVDEWRKHMEVWAASETGKAQPLVRDVLQFVVKADLSLSEWTILCEMGPLNFFTLANAFQNMIFHCHNPQSAVLKMQQHPYLQNPSTIVHSDKSEVLQGLRNWKRAWMCRQTVLGDYDIYQVGAGNSWQRVGFFRHGFEFWRLALIVYRNLEATGWLKWETSFVDKSDMKDVHELITKFQNVNIGEYEL
;
A
#
# COMPACT_ATOMS: atom_id res chain seq x y z
N MET A 1 -28.16 5.65 -1.04
CA MET A 1 -27.49 5.73 -2.36
C MET A 1 -28.11 4.68 -3.28
N SER A 2 -28.29 4.93 -4.59
CA SER A 2 -28.77 3.88 -5.51
C SER A 2 -27.64 2.92 -5.89
N TRP A 3 -27.96 1.66 -6.17
CA TRP A 3 -26.96 0.64 -6.54
C TRP A 3 -26.14 1.05 -7.77
N LYS A 4 -26.77 1.58 -8.81
CA LYS A 4 -26.06 2.10 -9.99
C LYS A 4 -25.04 3.21 -9.66
N ARG A 5 -25.41 4.14 -8.76
CA ARG A 5 -24.50 5.22 -8.34
C ARG A 5 -23.36 4.68 -7.47
N PHE A 6 -23.63 3.66 -6.65
CA PHE A 6 -22.61 2.92 -5.92
C PHE A 6 -21.59 2.30 -6.87
N THR A 7 -22.05 1.48 -7.81
CA THR A 7 -21.19 0.76 -8.76
C THR A 7 -20.26 1.73 -9.49
N LEU A 8 -20.80 2.83 -10.04
CA LEU A 8 -19.99 3.83 -10.75
C LEU A 8 -18.94 4.50 -9.86
N LYS A 9 -19.29 4.81 -8.59
CA LYS A 9 -18.35 5.41 -7.64
C LYS A 9 -17.22 4.43 -7.32
N GLU A 10 -17.57 3.19 -7.03
CA GLU A 10 -16.62 2.15 -6.63
C GLU A 10 -15.70 1.74 -7.79
N GLU A 11 -16.23 1.64 -9.02
CA GLU A 11 -15.44 1.41 -10.23
C GLU A 11 -14.41 2.53 -10.45
N CYS A 12 -14.81 3.79 -10.25
CA CYS A 12 -13.90 4.94 -10.37
C CYS A 12 -12.78 4.88 -9.33
N ILE A 13 -13.11 4.60 -8.07
CA ILE A 13 -12.12 4.44 -6.99
C ILE A 13 -11.13 3.33 -7.36
N ARG A 14 -11.63 2.15 -7.75
CA ARG A 14 -10.80 0.99 -8.12
C ARG A 14 -9.91 1.30 -9.32
N ALA A 15 -10.44 1.97 -10.35
CA ALA A 15 -9.67 2.39 -11.51
C ALA A 15 -8.49 3.31 -11.13
N LEU A 16 -8.73 4.30 -10.27
CA LEU A 16 -7.69 5.21 -9.80
C LEU A 16 -6.63 4.49 -8.95
N LEU A 17 -7.04 3.54 -8.10
CA LEU A 17 -6.11 2.68 -7.37
C LEU A 17 -5.25 1.84 -8.32
N TYR A 18 -5.82 1.29 -9.38
CA TYR A 18 -5.04 0.54 -10.37
C TYR A 18 -4.06 1.41 -11.16
N VAL A 19 -4.41 2.65 -11.49
CA VAL A 19 -3.46 3.61 -12.09
C VAL A 19 -2.28 3.84 -11.16
N PHE A 20 -2.53 4.04 -9.86
CA PHE A 20 -1.46 4.19 -8.86
C PHE A 20 -0.61 2.92 -8.73
N LEU A 21 -1.24 1.74 -8.64
CA LEU A 21 -0.52 0.47 -8.54
C LEU A 21 0.34 0.19 -9.78
N LEU A 22 -0.09 0.64 -10.96
CA LEU A 22 0.73 0.57 -12.18
C LEU A 22 1.96 1.48 -12.09
N ASP A 23 1.83 2.71 -11.58
CA ASP A 23 2.97 3.60 -11.34
C ASP A 23 4.00 2.94 -10.39
N CYS A 24 3.51 2.34 -9.29
CA CYS A 24 4.35 1.57 -8.38
C CYS A 24 5.02 0.37 -9.06
N ALA A 25 4.35 -0.32 -9.99
CA ALA A 25 4.93 -1.43 -10.73
C ALA A 25 6.07 -0.98 -11.66
N PHE A 26 5.93 0.17 -12.33
CA PHE A 26 7.03 0.78 -13.09
C PHE A 26 8.21 1.09 -12.19
N LYS A 27 7.96 1.59 -10.99
CA LYS A 27 9.02 1.77 -9.99
C LYS A 27 9.70 0.45 -9.61
N MET A 28 8.93 -0.57 -9.26
CA MET A 28 9.48 -1.83 -8.74
C MET A 28 10.26 -2.62 -9.80
N PHE A 29 9.76 -2.68 -11.03
CA PHE A 29 10.31 -3.59 -12.05
C PHE A 29 11.20 -2.89 -13.09
N ASN A 30 10.97 -1.61 -13.32
CA ASN A 30 11.70 -0.83 -14.34
C ASN A 30 12.43 0.37 -13.71
N ASN A 31 12.38 0.48 -12.38
CA ASN A 31 13.13 1.44 -11.60
C ASN A 31 12.84 2.92 -11.88
N PHE A 32 11.77 3.23 -12.61
CA PHE A 32 11.33 4.61 -12.86
C PHE A 32 11.05 5.33 -11.55
N SER A 33 11.36 6.63 -11.47
CA SER A 33 10.90 7.45 -10.35
C SER A 33 9.37 7.34 -10.25
N PRO A 34 8.79 7.14 -9.04
CA PRO A 34 7.35 7.22 -8.88
C PRO A 34 6.87 8.58 -9.36
N ARG A 35 5.77 8.59 -10.11
CA ARG A 35 5.18 9.82 -10.65
C ARG A 35 4.07 10.34 -9.76
N MET A 36 3.44 9.45 -8.97
CA MET A 36 2.38 9.81 -8.02
C MET A 36 2.92 9.87 -6.59
N LEU A 37 2.72 11.02 -5.94
CA LEU A 37 3.05 11.23 -4.53
C LEU A 37 1.92 10.73 -3.63
N SER A 38 2.27 10.34 -2.39
CA SER A 38 1.29 9.88 -1.40
C SER A 38 0.16 10.90 -1.14
N ASP A 39 0.48 12.19 -1.17
CA ASP A 39 -0.50 13.28 -0.94
C ASP A 39 -1.48 13.48 -2.10
N GLU A 40 -1.15 12.95 -3.29
CA GLU A 40 -2.00 13.00 -4.48
C GLU A 40 -3.05 11.88 -4.49
N LEU A 41 -2.99 10.93 -3.55
CA LEU A 41 -3.91 9.80 -3.42
C LEU A 41 -5.25 10.20 -2.80
N ASN A 42 -5.95 11.08 -3.52
CA ASN A 42 -7.25 11.67 -3.20
C ASN A 42 -8.44 10.80 -3.64
N MET A 43 -8.28 9.48 -3.60
CA MET A 43 -9.33 8.50 -3.82
C MET A 43 -9.68 7.82 -2.50
N GLY A 44 -10.94 7.40 -2.36
CA GLY A 44 -11.39 6.64 -1.19
C GLY A 44 -10.78 5.24 -1.14
N LEU A 45 -10.89 4.59 0.02
CA LEU A 45 -10.69 3.15 0.11
C LEU A 45 -11.79 2.38 -0.65
N THR A 46 -11.45 1.20 -1.17
CA THR A 46 -12.47 0.30 -1.72
C THR A 46 -13.30 -0.31 -0.61
N CYS A 47 -14.58 -0.56 -0.90
CA CYS A 47 -15.39 -1.41 -0.05
C CYS A 47 -14.88 -2.87 -0.06
N PRO A 48 -15.31 -3.71 0.90
CA PRO A 48 -15.08 -5.15 0.85
C PRO A 48 -15.57 -5.76 -0.47
N GLU A 49 -14.88 -6.77 -0.96
CA GLU A 49 -15.14 -7.33 -2.29
C GLU A 49 -16.57 -7.87 -2.44
N ILE A 50 -17.13 -8.44 -1.38
CA ILE A 50 -18.52 -8.89 -1.32
C ILE A 50 -19.54 -7.78 -1.55
N CYS A 51 -19.22 -6.52 -1.23
CA CYS A 51 -20.11 -5.39 -1.52
C CYS A 51 -20.09 -5.01 -3.00
N PHE A 52 -19.01 -5.31 -3.73
CA PHE A 52 -18.83 -4.94 -5.13
C PHE A 52 -19.25 -6.04 -6.10
N GLN A 53 -18.99 -7.30 -5.78
CA GLN A 53 -19.17 -8.43 -6.71
C GLN A 53 -20.59 -9.04 -6.73
N VAL A 54 -21.45 -8.64 -5.79
CA VAL A 54 -22.81 -9.19 -5.70
C VAL A 54 -23.63 -8.80 -6.94
N ALA A 55 -24.37 -9.78 -7.48
CA ALA A 55 -25.17 -9.63 -8.69
C ALA A 55 -26.66 -9.35 -8.41
N ASP A 56 -27.04 -9.23 -7.13
CA ASP A 56 -28.41 -9.00 -6.68
C ASP A 56 -28.54 -7.74 -5.79
N VAL A 57 -29.62 -6.96 -5.98
CA VAL A 57 -29.81 -5.68 -5.29
C VAL A 57 -30.02 -5.87 -3.78
N ASP A 58 -30.74 -6.93 -3.40
CA ASP A 58 -31.14 -7.16 -2.02
C ASP A 58 -29.98 -7.73 -1.21
N GLU A 59 -29.19 -8.64 -1.78
CA GLU A 59 -27.91 -9.06 -1.21
C GLU A 59 -26.94 -7.88 -1.11
N TRP A 60 -26.83 -7.05 -2.14
CA TRP A 60 -25.97 -5.87 -2.13
C TRP A 60 -26.35 -4.94 -0.98
N ARG A 61 -27.65 -4.67 -0.80
CA ARG A 61 -28.16 -3.82 0.28
C ARG A 61 -27.75 -4.36 1.65
N LYS A 62 -27.92 -5.67 1.88
CA LYS A 62 -27.55 -6.31 3.15
C LYS A 62 -26.06 -6.15 3.45
N HIS A 63 -25.19 -6.42 2.48
CA HIS A 63 -23.75 -6.28 2.67
C HIS A 63 -23.33 -4.82 2.86
N MET A 64 -23.97 -3.90 2.13
CA MET A 64 -23.72 -2.47 2.26
C MET A 64 -24.17 -1.91 3.60
N GLU A 65 -25.26 -2.38 4.18
CA GLU A 65 -25.70 -1.96 5.52
C GLU A 65 -24.68 -2.36 6.59
N VAL A 66 -24.13 -3.57 6.50
CA VAL A 66 -23.07 -4.04 7.40
C VAL A 66 -21.81 -3.19 7.23
N TRP A 67 -21.35 -2.97 6.00
CA TRP A 67 -20.16 -2.14 5.75
C TRP A 67 -20.36 -0.69 6.17
N ALA A 68 -21.51 -0.08 5.86
CA ALA A 68 -21.82 1.29 6.25
C ALA A 68 -21.90 1.48 7.78
N ALA A 69 -22.15 0.41 8.53
CA ALA A 69 -22.12 0.42 9.99
C ALA A 69 -20.71 0.24 10.58
N SER A 70 -19.73 -0.22 9.77
CA SER A 70 -18.33 -0.38 10.18
C SER A 70 -17.65 0.98 10.36
N GLU A 71 -16.49 1.01 11.04
CA GLU A 71 -15.75 2.26 11.25
C GLU A 71 -15.27 2.84 9.90
N THR A 72 -14.76 1.98 9.02
CA THR A 72 -14.32 2.34 7.66
C THR A 72 -15.47 2.88 6.81
N GLY A 73 -16.65 2.23 6.85
CA GLY A 73 -17.79 2.67 6.05
C GLY A 73 -18.39 4.00 6.51
N LYS A 74 -18.30 4.30 7.82
CA LYS A 74 -18.69 5.60 8.40
C LYS A 74 -17.69 6.70 8.08
N ALA A 75 -16.41 6.43 8.28
CA ALA A 75 -15.34 7.43 8.12
C ALA A 75 -15.05 7.75 6.64
N GLN A 76 -15.15 6.74 5.75
CA GLN A 76 -14.80 6.82 4.32
C GLN A 76 -13.49 7.58 4.06
N PRO A 77 -12.38 7.18 4.69
CA PRO A 77 -11.12 7.90 4.56
C PRO A 77 -10.58 7.83 3.12
N LEU A 78 -9.79 8.83 2.74
CA LEU A 78 -8.97 8.76 1.54
C LEU A 78 -7.73 7.91 1.80
N VAL A 79 -7.12 7.40 0.72
CA VAL A 79 -5.87 6.65 0.82
C VAL A 79 -4.76 7.47 1.48
N ARG A 80 -4.64 8.77 1.12
CA ARG A 80 -3.67 9.67 1.75
C ARG A 80 -3.86 9.80 3.27
N ASP A 81 -5.11 9.79 3.75
CA ASP A 81 -5.40 9.95 5.18
C ASP A 81 -4.93 8.70 5.93
N VAL A 82 -5.15 7.52 5.33
CA VAL A 82 -4.68 6.23 5.85
C VAL A 82 -3.16 6.14 5.86
N LEU A 83 -2.49 6.66 4.83
CA LEU A 83 -1.04 6.73 4.80
C LEU A 83 -0.46 7.64 5.89
N GLN A 84 -1.16 8.74 6.22
CA GLN A 84 -0.74 9.63 7.30
C GLN A 84 -0.87 8.99 8.67
N PHE A 85 -1.93 8.24 8.95
CA PHE A 85 -2.06 7.60 10.26
C PHE A 85 -1.32 6.27 10.37
N VAL A 86 -1.17 5.49 9.30
CA VAL A 86 -0.49 4.17 9.39
C VAL A 86 0.96 4.32 9.87
N VAL A 87 1.60 5.46 9.63
CA VAL A 87 2.96 5.75 10.09
C VAL A 87 3.05 6.34 11.50
N LYS A 88 1.92 6.66 12.15
CA LYS A 88 1.92 7.17 13.52
C LYS A 88 2.46 6.13 14.50
N ALA A 89 3.18 6.60 15.51
CA ALA A 89 3.60 5.77 16.63
C ALA A 89 2.39 5.25 17.41
N ASP A 90 1.44 6.15 17.71
CA ASP A 90 0.22 5.86 18.44
C ASP A 90 -1.00 6.06 17.55
N LEU A 91 -1.70 4.95 17.28
CA LEU A 91 -2.95 4.94 16.55
C LEU A 91 -4.11 5.06 17.54
N SER A 92 -5.07 5.92 17.24
CA SER A 92 -6.35 5.91 17.94
C SER A 92 -7.11 4.60 17.68
N LEU A 93 -8.08 4.27 18.55
CA LEU A 93 -8.90 3.07 18.39
C LEU A 93 -9.67 3.07 17.05
N SER A 94 -10.13 4.24 16.59
CA SER A 94 -10.82 4.39 15.30
C SER A 94 -9.86 4.12 14.14
N GLU A 95 -8.67 4.73 14.11
CA GLU A 95 -7.67 4.51 13.06
C GLU A 95 -7.21 3.04 13.01
N TRP A 96 -7.01 2.41 14.18
CA TRP A 96 -6.67 1.00 14.25
C TRP A 96 -7.79 0.10 13.70
N THR A 97 -9.04 0.37 14.08
CA THR A 97 -10.20 -0.37 13.56
C THR A 97 -10.31 -0.23 12.05
N ILE A 98 -10.13 0.97 11.50
CA ILE A 98 -10.12 1.20 10.05
C ILE A 98 -9.07 0.32 9.38
N LEU A 99 -7.82 0.28 9.90
CA LEU A 99 -6.78 -0.56 9.32
C LEU A 99 -7.18 -2.04 9.27
N CYS A 100 -7.73 -2.57 10.36
CA CYS A 100 -8.11 -3.98 10.45
C CYS A 100 -9.31 -4.35 9.56
N GLU A 101 -10.19 -3.41 9.26
CA GLU A 101 -11.37 -3.61 8.41
C GLU A 101 -11.08 -3.52 6.90
N MET A 102 -9.91 -3.00 6.49
CA MET A 102 -9.59 -2.83 5.08
C MET A 102 -9.57 -4.15 4.29
N GLY A 103 -10.03 -4.11 3.04
CA GLY A 103 -9.90 -5.23 2.11
C GLY A 103 -8.47 -5.46 1.60
N PRO A 104 -8.20 -6.59 0.91
CA PRO A 104 -6.87 -6.95 0.42
C PRO A 104 -6.31 -5.93 -0.56
N LEU A 105 -7.15 -5.35 -1.43
CA LEU A 105 -6.74 -4.32 -2.40
C LEU A 105 -6.24 -3.04 -1.71
N ASN A 106 -6.90 -2.60 -0.65
CA ASN A 106 -6.45 -1.45 0.13
C ASN A 106 -5.11 -1.73 0.82
N PHE A 107 -4.95 -2.90 1.44
CA PHE A 107 -3.67 -3.31 2.03
C PHE A 107 -2.55 -3.43 0.99
N PHE A 108 -2.86 -4.00 -0.17
CA PHE A 108 -1.92 -4.08 -1.29
C PHE A 108 -1.51 -2.69 -1.77
N THR A 109 -2.45 -1.75 -1.83
CA THR A 109 -2.18 -0.34 -2.14
C THR A 109 -1.21 0.27 -1.14
N LEU A 110 -1.43 0.09 0.17
CA LEU A 110 -0.51 0.61 1.19
C LEU A 110 0.88 -0.03 1.11
N ALA A 111 0.97 -1.34 0.85
CA ALA A 111 2.25 -2.03 0.67
C ALA A 111 3.07 -1.43 -0.49
N ASN A 112 2.40 -1.07 -1.59
CA ASN A 112 3.03 -0.41 -2.73
C ASN A 112 3.34 1.06 -2.45
N ALA A 113 2.49 1.77 -1.70
CA ALA A 113 2.77 3.15 -1.28
C ALA A 113 4.03 3.26 -0.42
N PHE A 114 4.36 2.25 0.40
CA PHE A 114 5.63 2.22 1.11
C PHE A 114 6.83 2.22 0.17
N GLN A 115 6.75 1.62 -1.02
CA GLN A 115 7.85 1.69 -2.00
C GLN A 115 8.10 3.14 -2.44
N ASN A 116 7.05 3.93 -2.66
CA ASN A 116 7.16 5.34 -2.98
C ASN A 116 7.75 6.12 -1.79
N MET A 117 7.27 5.86 -0.57
CA MET A 117 7.80 6.52 0.64
C MET A 117 9.28 6.19 0.87
N ILE A 118 9.69 4.94 0.66
CA ILE A 118 11.08 4.48 0.76
C ILE A 118 11.95 5.23 -0.26
N PHE A 119 11.46 5.34 -1.50
CA PHE A 119 12.14 6.11 -2.55
C PHE A 119 12.34 7.57 -2.11
N HIS A 120 11.30 8.22 -1.60
CA HIS A 120 11.38 9.63 -1.20
C HIS A 120 12.25 9.85 0.04
N CYS A 121 12.18 8.99 1.07
CA CYS A 121 12.95 9.18 2.30
C CYS A 121 14.45 8.89 2.14
N HIS A 122 14.85 8.14 1.11
CA HIS A 122 16.26 7.92 0.78
C HIS A 122 16.78 8.87 -0.29
N ASN A 123 15.92 9.46 -1.12
CA ASN A 123 16.32 10.42 -2.13
C ASN A 123 16.63 11.79 -1.49
N PRO A 124 17.89 12.26 -1.51
CA PRO A 124 18.28 13.54 -0.91
C PRO A 124 17.55 14.75 -1.52
N GLN A 125 17.17 14.66 -2.79
CA GLN A 125 16.46 15.74 -3.49
C GLN A 125 15.04 15.92 -2.92
N SER A 126 14.41 14.86 -2.42
CA SER A 126 13.08 14.95 -1.80
C SER A 126 13.10 15.81 -0.53
N ALA A 127 14.16 15.69 0.29
CA ALA A 127 14.31 16.50 1.50
C ALA A 127 14.47 18.00 1.17
N VAL A 128 15.20 18.31 0.10
CA VAL A 128 15.37 19.69 -0.40
C VAL A 128 14.04 20.27 -0.88
N LEU A 129 13.26 19.49 -1.64
CA LEU A 129 11.94 19.90 -2.11
C LEU A 129 10.97 20.15 -0.94
N LYS A 130 10.96 19.28 0.08
CA LYS A 130 10.15 19.48 1.29
C LYS A 130 10.54 20.76 2.04
N MET A 131 11.83 21.09 2.13
CA MET A 131 12.29 22.33 2.76
C MET A 131 11.88 23.59 1.97
N GLN A 132 11.87 23.53 0.64
CA GLN A 132 11.38 24.62 -0.20
C GLN A 132 9.89 24.89 0.01
N GLN A 133 9.10 23.83 0.22
CA GLN A 133 7.66 23.92 0.48
C GLN A 133 7.34 24.30 1.94
N HIS A 134 8.23 23.98 2.88
CA HIS A 134 8.06 24.25 4.32
C HIS A 134 9.31 24.95 4.90
N PRO A 135 9.42 26.30 4.77
CA PRO A 135 10.61 27.07 5.14
C PRO A 135 11.02 27.00 6.61
N TYR A 136 10.13 26.49 7.48
CA TYR A 136 10.36 26.32 8.91
C TYR A 136 11.09 25.02 9.27
N LEU A 137 11.28 24.09 8.32
CA LEU A 137 12.07 22.88 8.55
C LEU A 137 13.56 23.22 8.42
N GLN A 138 14.27 23.27 9.55
CA GLN A 138 15.61 23.88 9.65
C GLN A 138 16.77 22.94 9.32
N ASN A 139 16.56 21.62 9.19
CA ASN A 139 17.64 20.66 8.99
C ASN A 139 17.23 19.46 8.10
N PRO A 140 17.85 19.28 6.91
CA PRO A 140 17.56 18.15 6.02
C PRO A 140 17.77 16.78 6.68
N SER A 141 18.78 16.64 7.54
CA SER A 141 19.08 15.37 8.21
C SER A 141 17.96 14.96 9.16
N THR A 142 17.37 15.92 9.89
CA THR A 142 16.25 15.66 10.79
C THR A 142 15.00 15.21 10.03
N ILE A 143 14.73 15.80 8.86
CA ILE A 143 13.61 15.42 7.98
C ILE A 143 13.81 13.98 7.49
N VAL A 144 15.00 13.66 6.98
CA VAL A 144 15.32 12.32 6.48
C VAL A 144 15.20 11.26 7.59
N HIS A 145 15.69 11.55 8.80
CA HIS A 145 15.56 10.64 9.93
C HIS A 145 14.10 10.43 10.36
N SER A 146 13.28 11.49 10.37
CA SER A 146 11.84 11.39 10.66
C SER A 146 11.13 10.52 9.62
N ASP A 147 11.33 10.82 8.33
CA ASP A 147 10.70 10.08 7.21
C ASP A 147 11.05 8.58 7.27
N LYS A 148 12.31 8.24 7.58
CA LYS A 148 12.75 6.84 7.72
C LYS A 148 12.08 6.13 8.90
N SER A 149 12.00 6.81 10.04
CA SER A 149 11.32 6.29 11.24
C SER A 149 9.83 6.05 10.98
N GLU A 150 9.17 7.00 10.31
CA GLU A 150 7.77 6.91 9.90
C GLU A 150 7.52 5.73 8.95
N VAL A 151 8.38 5.53 7.95
CA VAL A 151 8.28 4.38 7.04
C VAL A 151 8.39 3.05 7.79
N LEU A 152 9.36 2.91 8.70
CA LEU A 152 9.50 1.70 9.51
C LEU A 152 8.29 1.48 10.43
N GLN A 153 7.78 2.55 11.04
CA GLN A 153 6.57 2.49 11.86
C GLN A 153 5.35 2.06 11.03
N GLY A 154 5.20 2.63 9.83
CA GLY A 154 4.18 2.25 8.87
C GLY A 154 4.23 0.77 8.49
N LEU A 155 5.42 0.26 8.16
CA LEU A 155 5.62 -1.15 7.85
C LEU A 155 5.24 -2.04 9.05
N ARG A 156 5.56 -1.66 10.29
CA ARG A 156 5.15 -2.41 11.49
C ARG A 156 3.64 -2.41 11.68
N ASN A 157 3.00 -1.24 11.60
CA ASN A 157 1.56 -1.10 11.78
C ASN A 157 0.79 -1.85 10.68
N TRP A 158 1.26 -1.79 9.44
CA TRP A 158 0.71 -2.56 8.32
C TRP A 158 0.77 -4.06 8.60
N LYS A 159 1.92 -4.60 9.03
CA LYS A 159 2.08 -6.03 9.36
C LYS A 159 1.10 -6.47 10.44
N ARG A 160 1.02 -5.69 11.53
CA ARG A 160 0.12 -5.98 12.66
C ARG A 160 -1.35 -5.95 12.22
N ALA A 161 -1.75 -4.96 11.44
CA ALA A 161 -3.12 -4.82 10.95
C ALA A 161 -3.48 -5.92 9.94
N TRP A 162 -2.57 -6.29 9.04
CA TRP A 162 -2.76 -7.41 8.11
C TRP A 162 -3.01 -8.73 8.85
N MET A 163 -2.23 -9.01 9.90
CA MET A 163 -2.42 -10.21 10.72
C MET A 163 -3.74 -10.18 11.49
N CYS A 164 -4.11 -9.03 12.07
CA CYS A 164 -5.40 -8.87 12.71
C CYS A 164 -6.56 -9.10 11.72
N ARG A 165 -6.46 -8.51 10.53
CA ARG A 165 -7.42 -8.74 9.45
C ARG A 165 -7.57 -10.22 9.11
N GLN A 166 -6.49 -10.98 8.98
CA GLN A 166 -6.59 -12.41 8.66
C GLN A 166 -7.41 -13.19 9.70
N THR A 167 -7.40 -12.75 10.96
CA THR A 167 -8.22 -13.34 12.03
C THR A 167 -9.68 -12.87 12.01
N VAL A 168 -9.96 -11.64 11.56
CA VAL A 168 -11.31 -11.02 11.62
C VAL A 168 -12.09 -11.18 10.32
N LEU A 169 -11.41 -11.15 9.17
CA LEU A 169 -11.99 -11.11 7.83
C LEU A 169 -11.48 -12.24 6.92
N GLY A 170 -10.76 -13.23 7.46
CA GLY A 170 -10.20 -14.34 6.68
C GLY A 170 -11.23 -15.09 5.82
N ASP A 171 -12.46 -15.22 6.31
CA ASP A 171 -13.57 -15.90 5.62
C ASP A 171 -14.23 -15.03 4.52
N TYR A 172 -14.01 -13.72 4.52
CA TYR A 172 -14.57 -12.80 3.52
C TYR A 172 -13.74 -12.74 2.24
N ASP A 173 -12.53 -13.30 2.28
CA ASP A 173 -11.66 -13.40 1.12
C ASP A 173 -11.97 -14.67 0.33
N ILE A 174 -12.52 -14.50 -0.87
CA ILE A 174 -12.85 -15.62 -1.73
C ILE A 174 -11.58 -16.12 -2.42
N TYR A 175 -10.94 -17.15 -1.85
CA TYR A 175 -9.72 -17.75 -2.40
C TYR A 175 -9.99 -18.91 -3.36
N GLN A 176 -11.08 -19.64 -3.14
CA GLN A 176 -11.44 -20.85 -3.88
C GLN A 176 -12.79 -20.66 -4.57
N VAL A 177 -12.78 -20.64 -5.89
CA VAL A 177 -13.99 -20.54 -6.73
C VAL A 177 -13.79 -21.44 -7.95
N GLY A 178 -14.86 -22.02 -8.49
CA GLY A 178 -14.77 -22.81 -9.72
C GLY A 178 -14.11 -22.01 -10.87
N ALA A 179 -13.53 -22.69 -11.86
CA ALA A 179 -12.81 -22.03 -12.97
C ALA A 179 -13.66 -20.97 -13.70
N GLY A 180 -14.96 -21.23 -13.88
CA GLY A 180 -15.91 -20.30 -14.50
C GLY A 180 -16.17 -19.01 -13.71
N ASN A 181 -15.90 -19.01 -12.41
CA ASN A 181 -16.09 -17.85 -11.52
C ASN A 181 -14.76 -17.33 -10.96
N SER A 182 -13.65 -17.62 -11.66
CA SER A 182 -12.30 -17.21 -11.23
C SER A 182 -12.13 -15.70 -11.06
N TRP A 183 -12.92 -14.89 -11.77
CA TRP A 183 -12.95 -13.44 -11.64
C TRP A 183 -13.42 -12.95 -10.26
N GLN A 184 -14.14 -13.77 -9.49
CA GLN A 184 -14.59 -13.44 -8.13
C GLN A 184 -13.48 -13.58 -7.07
N ARG A 185 -12.33 -14.17 -7.43
CA ARG A 185 -11.23 -14.35 -6.49
C ARG A 185 -10.62 -13.00 -6.13
N VAL A 186 -10.06 -12.90 -4.91
CA VAL A 186 -9.27 -11.74 -4.43
C VAL A 186 -8.09 -11.38 -5.36
N GLY A 187 -7.75 -12.24 -6.32
CA GLY A 187 -6.79 -11.95 -7.37
C GLY A 187 -5.37 -11.82 -6.82
N PHE A 188 -4.55 -11.01 -7.48
CA PHE A 188 -3.14 -10.82 -7.14
C PHE A 188 -2.91 -10.16 -5.77
N PHE A 189 -3.87 -9.36 -5.30
CA PHE A 189 -3.77 -8.56 -4.06
C PHE A 189 -3.64 -9.41 -2.79
N ARG A 190 -4.04 -10.70 -2.85
CA ARG A 190 -3.82 -11.67 -1.76
C ARG A 190 -2.34 -11.80 -1.36
N HIS A 191 -1.43 -11.48 -2.27
CA HIS A 191 0.02 -11.52 -2.03
C HIS A 191 0.56 -10.24 -1.41
N GLY A 192 -0.29 -9.35 -0.86
CA GLY A 192 0.12 -8.09 -0.23
C GLY A 192 1.23 -8.24 0.80
N PHE A 193 1.27 -9.35 1.54
CA PHE A 193 2.35 -9.63 2.49
C PHE A 193 3.73 -9.76 1.83
N GLU A 194 3.80 -10.34 0.63
CA GLU A 194 5.07 -10.45 -0.11
C GLU A 194 5.54 -9.10 -0.63
N PHE A 195 4.61 -8.22 -1.03
CA PHE A 195 4.93 -6.85 -1.44
C PHE A 195 5.38 -5.99 -0.26
N TRP A 196 4.77 -6.18 0.91
CA TRP A 196 5.23 -5.58 2.16
C TRP A 196 6.65 -6.06 2.53
N ARG A 197 6.92 -7.37 2.41
CA ARG A 197 8.27 -7.92 2.63
C ARG A 197 9.28 -7.33 1.65
N LEU A 198 8.91 -7.22 0.37
CA LEU A 198 9.75 -6.59 -0.64
C LEU A 198 10.08 -5.14 -0.23
N ALA A 199 9.10 -4.36 0.24
CA ALA A 199 9.34 -2.99 0.72
C ALA A 199 10.33 -2.97 1.89
N LEU A 200 10.17 -3.87 2.87
CA LEU A 200 11.08 -3.97 4.00
C LEU A 200 12.52 -4.30 3.56
N ILE A 201 12.69 -5.22 2.60
CA ILE A 201 14.01 -5.60 2.08
C ILE A 201 14.65 -4.45 1.30
N VAL A 202 13.88 -3.76 0.46
CA VAL A 202 14.36 -2.57 -0.28
C VAL A 202 14.79 -1.48 0.69
N TYR A 203 13.99 -1.19 1.72
CA TYR A 203 14.34 -0.23 2.78
C TYR A 203 15.68 -0.59 3.44
N ARG A 204 15.83 -1.83 3.91
CA ARG A 204 17.06 -2.28 4.61
C ARG A 204 18.29 -2.25 3.70
N ASN A 205 18.13 -2.62 2.43
CA ASN A 205 19.22 -2.55 1.45
C ASN A 205 19.67 -1.11 1.22
N LEU A 206 18.74 -0.17 1.06
CA LEU A 206 19.05 1.24 0.88
C LEU A 206 19.75 1.85 2.10
N GLU A 207 19.34 1.47 3.31
CA GLU A 207 20.03 1.86 4.55
C GLU A 207 21.48 1.34 4.59
N ALA A 208 21.72 0.11 4.13
CA ALA A 208 23.05 -0.50 4.15
C ALA A 208 23.99 0.01 3.04
N THR A 209 23.48 0.20 1.82
CA THR A 209 24.32 0.55 0.65
C THR A 209 24.41 2.06 0.39
N GLY A 210 23.45 2.83 0.90
CA GLY A 210 23.29 4.25 0.61
C GLY A 210 22.67 4.53 -0.77
N TRP A 211 21.96 5.66 -0.87
CA TRP A 211 21.19 6.06 -2.06
C TRP A 211 22.04 6.25 -3.32
N LEU A 212 23.21 6.88 -3.24
CA LEU A 212 24.03 7.22 -4.42
C LEU A 212 24.57 5.97 -5.14
N LYS A 213 24.88 4.90 -4.41
CA LYS A 213 25.27 3.61 -5.00
C LYS A 213 24.09 2.87 -5.64
N TRP A 214 22.90 3.11 -5.12
CA TRP A 214 21.66 2.62 -5.70
C TRP A 214 21.33 3.39 -6.99
N GLU A 215 21.35 4.72 -6.98
CA GLU A 215 21.05 5.59 -8.15
C GLU A 215 22.07 5.49 -9.30
N THR A 216 23.31 5.08 -9.04
CA THR A 216 24.28 4.82 -10.12
C THR A 216 24.00 3.53 -10.88
N SER A 217 23.12 2.67 -10.36
CA SER A 217 22.65 1.45 -11.04
C SER A 217 21.41 1.67 -11.92
N PHE A 218 20.97 2.92 -12.12
CA PHE A 218 19.55 3.31 -12.32
C PHE A 218 19.19 4.02 -13.62
N VAL A 219 20.09 4.05 -14.61
CA VAL A 219 19.73 4.56 -15.94
C VAL A 219 18.81 3.54 -16.60
N ASP A 220 17.59 3.95 -16.96
CA ASP A 220 16.52 3.17 -17.63
C ASP A 220 17.02 1.85 -18.25
N LYS A 221 16.90 0.78 -17.46
CA LYS A 221 17.21 -0.57 -17.91
C LYS A 221 15.90 -1.18 -18.38
N SER A 222 15.60 -1.02 -19.65
CA SER A 222 14.58 -1.84 -20.31
C SER A 222 14.93 -3.34 -20.28
N ASP A 223 16.15 -3.70 -19.86
CA ASP A 223 16.49 -5.07 -19.50
C ASP A 223 16.12 -5.37 -18.03
N MET A 224 15.38 -6.45 -17.80
CA MET A 224 14.94 -6.91 -16.48
C MET A 224 16.10 -7.42 -15.59
N LYS A 225 17.34 -6.94 -15.81
CA LYS A 225 18.55 -7.38 -15.09
C LYS A 225 18.47 -7.09 -13.62
N ASP A 226 17.93 -5.94 -13.21
CA ASP A 226 17.79 -5.60 -11.79
C ASP A 226 16.81 -6.56 -11.08
N VAL A 227 15.75 -6.97 -11.78
CA VAL A 227 14.82 -8.00 -11.29
C VAL A 227 15.52 -9.36 -11.23
N HIS A 228 16.35 -9.71 -12.21
CA HIS A 228 17.17 -10.92 -12.16
C HIS A 228 18.15 -10.91 -10.98
N GLU A 229 18.86 -9.81 -10.76
CA GLU A 229 19.74 -9.64 -9.59
C GLU A 229 18.98 -9.72 -8.28
N LEU A 230 17.77 -9.15 -8.21
CA LEU A 230 16.89 -9.28 -7.07
C LEU A 230 16.54 -10.76 -6.83
N ILE A 231 16.12 -11.49 -7.85
CA ILE A 231 15.82 -12.93 -7.76
C ILE A 231 17.04 -13.70 -7.24
N THR A 232 18.24 -13.45 -7.80
CA THR A 232 19.48 -14.10 -7.35
C THR A 232 19.85 -13.74 -5.91
N LYS A 233 19.67 -12.48 -5.50
CA LYS A 233 19.90 -12.06 -4.11
C LYS A 233 18.95 -12.77 -3.16
N PHE A 234 17.67 -12.87 -3.52
CA PHE A 234 16.64 -13.52 -2.70
C PHE A 234 16.80 -15.04 -2.57
N GLN A 235 17.51 -15.71 -3.47
CA GLN A 235 17.83 -17.14 -3.34
C GLN A 235 18.69 -17.47 -2.11
N ASN A 236 19.45 -16.50 -1.60
CA ASN A 236 20.41 -16.69 -0.50
C ASN A 236 19.99 -15.99 0.80
N VAL A 237 18.79 -15.39 0.85
CA VAL A 237 18.29 -14.69 2.05
C VAL A 237 17.71 -15.70 3.05
N ASN A 238 18.32 -15.81 4.23
CA ASN A 238 17.74 -16.55 5.35
C ASN A 238 16.63 -15.72 6.01
N ILE A 239 15.38 -16.15 5.83
CA ILE A 239 14.18 -15.40 6.21
C ILE A 239 14.02 -15.28 7.74
N GLY A 240 14.72 -16.11 8.52
CA GLY A 240 14.68 -16.08 10.00
C GLY A 240 15.27 -14.83 10.65
N GLU A 241 16.03 -14.01 9.94
CA GLU A 241 16.67 -12.79 10.48
C GLU A 241 15.83 -11.50 10.30
N TYR A 242 14.64 -11.60 9.70
CA TYR A 242 13.83 -10.45 9.28
C TYR A 242 12.59 -10.19 10.14
N GLU A 243 12.54 -10.74 11.35
CA GLU A 243 11.46 -10.43 12.29
C GLU A 243 11.56 -8.99 12.81
N LEU A 244 10.61 -8.16 12.36
CA LEU A 244 10.16 -6.96 13.04
C LEU A 244 9.16 -7.30 14.13
#